data_AF-A0A7C9KU64-F1
#
_entry.id   AF-A0A7C9KU64-F1
#
_cell.length_a   1.000
_cell.length_b   1.000
_cell.length_c   1.000
_cell.angle_alpha   90.00
_cell.angle_beta   90.00
_cell.angle_gamma   90.00
#
_symmetry.space_group_name_H-M   'P 1'
#
loop_
_entity.id
_entity.type
_entity.pdbx_description
1 polymer ?
#
loop_
_entity_poly.entity_id
_entity_poly.type
_entity_poly.pdbx_seq_one_letter_code
_entity_poly.pdbx_strand_id
1 'polypeptide(L)'
;MDSGHSIFGGNASNATDKKMLLDKINDIGNNADKTIPGVFAGQGPNGTRSGVFFKIKGNDVVVTKPDGTFVTILKDGVNNTSVKNSLKGEPR
;
A
#
# COMPACT_ATOMS: atom_id res chain seq x y z
N MET A 1 1.00 -23.81 19.58
CA MET A 1 -0.10 -23.19 18.79
C MET A 1 -0.11 -21.74 19.20
N ASP A 2 0.54 -20.88 18.41
CA ASP A 2 0.58 -19.44 18.71
C ASP A 2 -0.52 -18.77 17.89
N SER A 3 -1.56 -18.32 18.59
CA SER A 3 -2.70 -17.59 18.05
C SER A 3 -2.47 -16.08 18.24
N GLY A 4 -1.57 -15.50 17.44
CA GLY A 4 -1.33 -14.06 17.39
C GLY A 4 -2.16 -13.40 16.28
N HIS A 5 -3.40 -13.02 16.57
CA HIS A 5 -4.23 -12.23 15.65
C HIS A 5 -4.21 -10.73 16.00
N SER A 6 -3.85 -9.95 14.98
CA SER A 6 -4.11 -8.52 14.72
C SER A 6 -3.56 -7.45 15.65
N ILE A 7 -2.84 -6.51 15.03
CA ILE A 7 -2.71 -5.14 15.54
C ILE A 7 -3.00 -4.12 14.44
N PHE A 8 -4.30 -3.81 14.27
CA PHE A 8 -4.69 -2.44 13.96
C PHE A 8 -5.14 -1.81 15.27
N GLY A 9 -4.27 -1.00 15.89
CA GLY A 9 -4.63 -0.11 16.98
C GLY A 9 -3.89 -0.35 18.29
N GLY A 10 -2.82 0.43 18.48
CA GLY A 10 -2.46 0.94 19.82
C GLY A 10 -1.38 0.16 20.59
N ASN A 11 -0.39 0.94 21.04
CA ASN A 11 0.74 0.60 21.91
C ASN A 11 1.94 -0.04 21.21
N ALA A 12 3.14 0.26 21.74
CA ALA A 12 4.47 -0.02 21.21
C ALA A 12 4.83 -1.53 21.14
N SER A 13 3.94 -2.34 20.56
CA SER A 13 3.99 -3.79 20.53
C SER A 13 4.80 -4.27 19.33
N ASN A 14 5.94 -4.89 19.68
CA ASN A 14 6.82 -5.75 18.90
C ASN A 14 7.57 -5.13 17.72
N ALA A 15 8.88 -4.95 17.93
CA ALA A 15 9.86 -4.84 16.85
C ALA A 15 9.68 -5.94 15.78
N THR A 16 9.19 -7.13 16.17
CA THR A 16 8.80 -8.22 15.27
C THR A 16 7.69 -7.82 14.31
N ASP A 17 6.63 -7.16 14.77
CA ASP A 17 5.51 -6.74 13.91
C ASP A 17 5.94 -5.61 12.96
N LYS A 18 6.78 -4.69 13.47
CA LYS A 18 7.42 -3.67 12.62
C LYS A 18 8.33 -4.31 11.58
N LYS A 19 9.11 -5.33 11.93
CA LYS A 19 9.97 -6.06 11.00
C LYS A 19 9.14 -6.78 9.94
N MET A 20 8.10 -7.52 10.34
CA MET A 20 7.19 -8.18 9.41
C MET A 20 6.51 -7.19 8.46
N LEU A 21 6.12 -6.02 8.96
CA LEU A 21 5.55 -4.95 8.13
C LEU A 21 6.57 -4.42 7.12
N LEU A 22 7.79 -4.11 7.55
CA LEU A 22 8.86 -3.63 6.68
C LEU A 22 9.26 -4.68 5.63
N ASP A 23 9.40 -5.94 6.04
CA ASP A 23 9.70 -7.06 5.16
C ASP A 23 8.59 -7.21 4.10
N LYS A 24 7.32 -7.07 4.50
CA LYS A 24 6.18 -7.07 3.58
C LYS A 24 6.19 -5.88 2.63
N ILE A 25 6.43 -4.67 3.12
CA ILE A 25 6.52 -3.46 2.26
C ILE A 25 7.64 -3.64 1.24
N ASN A 26 8.81 -4.14 1.67
CA ASN A 26 9.95 -4.38 0.79
C ASN A 26 9.67 -5.48 -0.24
N ASP A 27 9.03 -6.57 0.17
CA ASP A 27 8.67 -7.65 -0.73
C ASP A 27 7.66 -7.20 -1.79
N ILE A 28 6.57 -6.54 -1.40
CA ILE A 28 5.60 -6.00 -2.36
C ILE A 28 6.25 -4.91 -3.22
N GLY A 29 7.06 -4.04 -2.61
CA GLY A 29 7.71 -2.92 -3.29
C GLY A 29 8.67 -3.33 -4.39
N ASN A 30 9.36 -4.46 -4.24
CA ASN A 30 10.38 -4.95 -5.18
C ASN A 30 9.89 -6.11 -6.05
N ASN A 31 8.94 -6.92 -5.55
CA ASN A 31 8.48 -8.16 -6.18
C ASN A 31 6.95 -8.17 -6.39
N ALA A 32 6.35 -7.01 -6.70
CA ALA A 32 4.92 -6.94 -7.01
C ALA A 32 4.56 -7.79 -8.23
N ASP A 33 3.42 -8.47 -8.16
CA ASP A 33 2.84 -9.21 -9.28
C ASP A 33 2.39 -8.24 -10.39
N LYS A 34 1.95 -7.04 -9.99
CA LYS A 34 1.48 -6.00 -10.90
C LYS A 34 1.79 -4.61 -10.36
N THR A 35 2.25 -3.73 -11.23
CA THR A 35 2.36 -2.29 -10.95
C THR A 35 1.45 -1.53 -11.91
N ILE A 36 0.53 -0.72 -11.39
CA ILE A 36 -0.34 0.13 -12.20
C ILE A 36 -0.21 1.60 -11.82
N PRO A 37 -0.23 2.54 -12.79
CA PRO A 37 -0.35 3.96 -12.49
C PRO A 37 -1.76 4.26 -11.97
N GLY A 38 -1.86 5.25 -11.10
CA GLY A 38 -3.14 5.74 -10.61
C GLY A 38 -3.02 7.10 -9.92
N VAL A 39 -4.07 7.50 -9.20
CA VAL A 39 -4.07 8.72 -8.38
C VAL A 39 -4.49 8.38 -6.96
N PHE A 40 -3.88 9.04 -5.98
CA PHE A 40 -4.18 8.83 -4.57
C PHE A 40 -4.29 10.14 -3.82
N ALA A 41 -5.23 10.23 -2.89
CA ALA A 41 -5.47 11.43 -2.10
C ALA A 41 -4.26 11.76 -1.20
N GLY A 42 -4.07 13.06 -0.92
CA GLY A 42 -2.97 13.53 -0.09
C GLY A 42 -1.59 13.60 -0.77
N GLN A 43 -1.51 13.29 -2.07
CA GLN A 43 -0.24 13.25 -2.81
C GLN A 43 0.00 14.50 -3.66
N GLY A 44 -1.01 15.36 -3.81
CA GLY A 44 -0.95 16.61 -4.55
C GLY A 44 -0.89 17.85 -3.65
N PRO A 45 -0.71 19.05 -4.23
CA PRO A 45 -0.73 20.31 -3.50
C PRO A 45 -2.01 20.44 -2.66
N ASN A 46 -1.88 20.94 -1.44
CA ASN A 46 -2.99 21.12 -0.49
C ASN A 46 -3.79 19.83 -0.21
N GLY A 47 -3.14 18.67 -0.27
CA GLY A 47 -3.76 17.37 0.02
C GLY A 47 -4.64 16.81 -1.09
N THR A 48 -4.60 17.39 -2.28
CA THR A 48 -5.32 16.90 -3.46
C THR A 48 -4.81 15.54 -3.92
N ARG A 49 -5.51 14.92 -4.89
CA ARG A 49 -5.04 13.67 -5.51
C ARG A 49 -3.87 13.97 -6.46
N SER A 50 -2.86 13.10 -6.45
CA SER A 50 -1.77 13.15 -7.42
C SER A 50 -1.35 11.75 -7.84
N GLY A 51 -0.55 11.68 -8.90
CA GLY A 51 -0.07 10.45 -9.50
C GLY A 51 0.72 9.59 -8.53
N VAL A 52 0.42 8.29 -8.53
CA VAL A 52 1.12 7.26 -7.76
C VAL A 52 1.26 5.99 -8.60
N PHE A 53 2.06 5.06 -8.11
CA PHE A 53 2.00 3.66 -8.52
C PHE A 53 1.40 2.81 -7.42
N PHE A 54 0.46 1.93 -7.81
CA PHE A 54 -0.04 0.85 -6.97
C PHE A 54 0.72 -0.43 -7.31
N LYS A 55 1.58 -0.86 -6.39
CA LYS A 55 2.34 -2.11 -6.45
C LYS A 55 1.54 -3.20 -5.72
N ILE A 56 0.99 -4.15 -6.47
CA ILE A 56 0.02 -5.14 -6.00
C ILE A 56 0.71 -6.49 -5.90
N LYS A 57 0.57 -7.16 -4.76
CA LYS A 57 0.98 -8.56 -4.57
C LYS A 57 -0.11 -9.31 -3.83
N GLY A 58 -0.72 -10.31 -4.48
CA GLY A 58 -1.99 -10.87 -4.02
C GLY A 58 -3.04 -9.77 -3.80
N ASN A 59 -3.54 -9.64 -2.56
CA ASN A 59 -4.55 -8.62 -2.22
C ASN A 59 -3.96 -7.33 -1.64
N ASP A 60 -2.69 -7.34 -1.23
CA ASP A 60 -2.07 -6.20 -0.56
C ASP A 60 -1.42 -5.25 -1.57
N VAL A 61 -1.40 -3.96 -1.23
CA VAL A 61 -0.94 -2.91 -2.15
C VAL A 61 0.01 -1.97 -1.44
N VAL A 62 1.20 -1.78 -2.01
CA VAL A 62 2.09 -0.68 -1.64
C VAL A 62 1.85 0.48 -2.60
N VAL A 63 1.71 1.68 -2.05
CA VAL A 63 1.56 2.92 -2.81
C VAL A 63 2.91 3.63 -2.81
N THR A 64 3.39 4.00 -3.99
CA THR A 64 4.60 4.82 -4.13
C THR A 64 4.34 6.05 -5.00
N LYS A 65 5.13 7.10 -4.80
CA LYS A 65 5.24 8.18 -5.78
C LYS A 65 5.90 7.65 -7.08
N PRO A 66 5.81 8.41 -8.19
CA PRO A 66 6.48 8.06 -9.43
C PRO A 66 8.00 7.94 -9.33
N ASP A 67 8.61 8.67 -8.39
CA ASP A 67 10.04 8.59 -8.07
C ASP A 67 10.44 7.36 -7.22
N GLY A 68 9.47 6.50 -6.88
CA GLY A 68 9.69 5.30 -6.07
C GLY A 68 9.56 5.51 -4.56
N THR A 69 9.38 6.75 -4.09
CA THR A 69 9.19 7.06 -2.66
C THR A 69 7.97 6.34 -2.10
N PHE A 70 8.14 5.62 -0.99
CA PHE A 70 7.03 4.97 -0.29
C PHE A 70 6.02 6.00 0.25
N VAL A 71 4.74 5.74 0.04
CA VAL A 71 3.64 6.55 0.58
C VAL A 71 2.92 5.80 1.70
N THR A 72 2.41 4.62 1.41
CA THR A 72 1.66 3.80 2.37
C THR A 72 1.53 2.36 1.90
N ILE A 73 1.07 1.49 2.79
CA ILE A 73 0.65 0.13 2.49
C ILE A 73 -0.82 -0.05 2.85
N LEU A 74 -1.56 -0.69 1.97
CA LEU A 74 -2.98 -1.01 2.12
C LEU A 74 -3.12 -2.52 2.25
N LYS A 75 -3.52 -2.97 3.44
CA LYS A 75 -3.90 -4.37 3.66
C LYS A 75 -5.21 -4.64 2.93
N ASP A 76 -5.27 -5.72 2.15
CA ASP A 76 -6.40 -5.99 1.24
C ASP A 76 -6.68 -4.78 0.29
N GLY A 77 -5.61 -4.07 -0.08
CA GLY A 77 -5.64 -2.82 -0.83
C GLY A 77 -6.27 -2.90 -2.21
N VAL A 78 -6.38 -4.09 -2.81
CA VAL A 78 -7.13 -4.30 -4.06
C VAL A 78 -8.61 -3.89 -3.91
N ASN A 79 -9.11 -3.85 -2.68
CA ASN A 79 -10.46 -3.38 -2.39
C ASN A 79 -10.60 -1.85 -2.24
N ASN A 80 -9.48 -1.10 -2.19
CA ASN A 80 -9.51 0.35 -2.12
C ASN A 80 -10.08 0.96 -3.41
N THR A 81 -10.95 1.97 -3.28
CA THR A 81 -11.60 2.63 -4.42
C THR A 81 -10.62 3.14 -5.46
N SER A 82 -9.52 3.78 -5.06
CA SER A 82 -8.52 4.32 -5.99
C SER A 82 -7.81 3.20 -6.76
N VAL A 83 -7.55 2.08 -6.09
CA VAL A 83 -6.93 0.89 -6.70
C VAL A 83 -7.91 0.23 -7.67
N LYS A 84 -9.18 0.03 -7.28
CA LYS A 84 -10.23 -0.50 -8.17
C LYS A 84 -10.41 0.34 -9.42
N ASN A 85 -10.45 1.66 -9.26
CA ASN A 85 -10.57 2.60 -10.36
C ASN A 85 -9.38 2.50 -11.31
N SER A 86 -8.17 2.38 -10.77
CA SER A 86 -6.95 2.23 -11.58
C SER A 86 -6.89 0.88 -12.28
N LEU A 87 -7.34 -0.20 -11.64
CA LEU A 87 -7.45 -1.54 -12.26
C LEU A 87 -8.45 -1.57 -13.42
N LYS A 88 -9.47 -0.71 -13.38
CA LYS A 88 -10.44 -0.51 -14.48
C LYS A 88 -9.92 0.40 -15.59
N GLY A 89 -8.74 0.99 -15.44
CA GLY A 89 -8.22 1.99 -16.38
C GLY A 89 -8.85 3.37 -16.24
N GLU A 90 -9.52 3.66 -15.13
CA GLU A 90 -10.20 4.94 -14.87
C GLU A 90 -9.70 5.62 -13.57
N PRO A 91 -8.41 6.00 -13.44
CA PRO A 91 -7.89 6.54 -12.18
C PRO A 91 -8.64 7.79 -11.70
N ARG A 92 -9.23 7.72 -10.51
CA ARG A 92 -9.93 8.82 -9.82
C ARG A 92 -10.09 8.55 -8.34
#